data_AF-A0A7C1CS81-F1
#
_entry.id   AF-A0A7C1CS81-F1
#
_cell.length_a   1.000
_cell.length_b   1.000
_cell.length_c   1.000
_cell.angle_alpha   90.00
_cell.angle_beta   90.00
_cell.angle_gamma   90.00
#
_symmetry.space_group_name_H-M   'P 1'
#
loop_
_entity.id
_entity.type
_entity.pdbx_description
1 polymer ?
#
loop_
_entity_poly.entity_id
_entity_poly.type
_entity_poly.pdbx_seq_one_letter_code
_entity_poly.pdbx_strand_id
1 'polypeptide(L)' 'MSWYLVFISLNLINFLQFNQNRLIMYKCKVCGYIYDENIGDPDRGIPAGIPFEDLPDNWHCPVCNVTKDYFEEFK' A
#
# COMPACT_ATOMS: atom_id res chain seq x y z
N MET A 1 -3.60 3.15 44.81
CA MET A 1 -4.88 2.88 44.11
C MET A 1 -5.14 3.88 42.97
N SER A 2 -4.12 4.22 42.16
CA SER A 2 -4.31 5.05 40.96
C SER A 2 -3.17 4.84 39.94
N TRP A 3 -2.71 3.59 39.81
CA TRP A 3 -1.73 3.17 38.78
C TRP A 3 -2.28 2.04 37.88
N TYR A 4 -3.28 1.27 38.34
CA TYR A 4 -3.93 0.22 37.55
C TYR A 4 -4.70 0.74 36.33
N LEU A 5 -5.33 1.92 36.43
CA LEU A 5 -6.08 2.51 35.32
C LEU A 5 -5.19 2.99 34.16
N VAL A 6 -3.92 3.36 34.45
CA VAL A 6 -2.95 3.80 33.44
C VAL A 6 -2.36 2.61 32.65
N PHE A 7 -2.25 1.43 33.28
CA PHE A 7 -1.79 0.20 32.61
C PHE A 7 -2.85 -0.41 31.68
N ILE A 8 -4.14 -0.26 32.01
CA ILE A 8 -5.24 -0.76 31.16
C ILE A 8 -5.38 0.11 29.89
N SER A 9 -5.13 1.42 29.96
CA SER A 9 -5.19 2.31 28.78
C SER A 9 -4.08 2.06 27.75
N LEU A 10 -2.89 1.64 28.17
CA LEU A 10 -1.78 1.35 27.24
C LEU A 10 -1.99 0.07 26.41
N ASN A 11 -2.79 -0.88 26.91
CA ASN A 11 -3.14 -2.10 26.17
C ASN A 11 -4.23 -1.85 25.10
N LEU A 12 -5.05 -0.81 25.26
CA LEU A 12 -6.04 -0.40 24.26
C LEU A 12 -5.43 0.43 23.11
N ILE A 13 -4.42 1.26 23.40
CA ILE A 13 -3.72 2.05 22.37
C ILE A 13 -2.99 1.12 21.39
N ASN A 14 -2.35 0.04 21.88
CA ASN A 14 -1.73 -0.98 21.04
C ASN A 14 -2.74 -1.82 20.22
N PHE A 15 -4.02 -1.87 20.63
CA PHE A 15 -5.06 -2.63 19.93
C PHE A 15 -5.64 -1.87 18.72
N LEU A 16 -5.64 -0.53 18.76
CA LEU A 16 -6.17 0.31 17.67
C LEU A 16 -5.19 0.48 16.49
N GLN A 17 -3.89 0.25 16.67
CA GLN A 17 -2.89 0.35 15.59
C GLN A 17 -2.58 -0.99 14.90
N PHE A 18 -3.07 -2.12 15.42
CA PHE A 18 -2.70 -3.45 14.89
C PHE A 18 -3.58 -3.94 13.72
N ASN A 19 -4.59 -3.19 13.28
CA ASN A 19 -5.53 -3.70 12.26
C ASN A 19 -6.22 -2.63 11.39
N GLN A 20 -5.52 -1.61 10.87
CA GLN A 20 -6.17 -0.63 9.98
C GLN A 20 -5.33 -0.07 8.81
N ASN A 21 -4.26 -0.73 8.37
CA ASN A 21 -3.71 -0.44 7.04
C ASN A 21 -4.08 -1.56 6.07
N ARG A 22 -5.21 -1.40 5.38
CA ARG A 22 -5.50 -2.22 4.20
C ARG A 22 -4.53 -1.78 3.11
N LEU A 23 -3.42 -2.50 2.99
CA LEU A 23 -2.45 -2.32 1.92
C LEU A 23 -3.05 -2.92 0.65
N ILE A 24 -3.57 -2.08 -0.24
CA ILE A 24 -4.03 -2.54 -1.55
C ILE A 24 -2.79 -2.53 -2.45
N MET A 25 -2.30 -3.72 -2.79
CA MET A 25 -1.18 -3.88 -3.71
C MET A 25 -1.69 -4.33 -5.06
N TYR A 26 -1.01 -3.98 -6.14
CA TYR A 26 -1.39 -4.40 -7.49
C TYR A 26 -0.27 -5.21 -8.12
N LYS A 27 -0.58 -6.41 -8.58
CA LYS A 27 0.39 -7.30 -9.22
C LYS A 27 0.18 -7.33 -10.72
N CYS A 28 1.26 -7.17 -11.48
CA CYS A 28 1.26 -7.36 -12.92
C CYS A 28 1.11 -8.85 -13.26
N LYS A 29 0.08 -9.21 -14.04
CA LYS A 29 -0.17 -10.59 -14.49
C LYS A 29 0.89 -11.12 -15.46
N VAL A 30 1.65 -10.24 -16.10
CA VAL A 30 2.61 -10.58 -17.16
C VAL A 30 4.00 -10.89 -16.59
N CYS A 31 4.52 -10.03 -15.72
CA CYS A 31 5.88 -10.18 -15.16
C CYS A 31 5.92 -10.45 -13.65
N GLY A 32 4.80 -10.28 -12.94
CA GLY A 32 4.74 -10.46 -11.49
C GLY A 32 5.21 -9.27 -10.66
N TYR A 33 5.52 -8.12 -11.26
CA TYR A 33 5.82 -6.87 -10.55
C TYR A 33 4.68 -6.48 -9.60
N ILE A 34 5.00 -6.02 -8.39
CA ILE A 34 4.03 -5.58 -7.37
C ILE A 34 4.20 -4.08 -7.18
N TYR A 35 3.13 -3.32 -7.43
CA TYR A 35 3.03 -1.92 -7.09
C TYR A 35 2.58 -1.79 -5.63
N ASP A 36 3.41 -1.12 -4.82
CA ASP A 36 3.12 -0.77 -3.43
C ASP A 36 2.84 0.72 -3.34
N GLU A 37 1.64 1.09 -2.93
CA GLU A 37 1.21 2.48 -2.79
C GLU A 37 2.08 3.26 -1.80
N ASN A 38 2.68 2.62 -0.78
CA ASN A 38 3.55 3.31 0.19
C ASN A 38 4.94 3.62 -0.37
N ILE A 39 5.31 2.99 -1.47
CA ILE A 39 6.60 3.20 -2.14
C ILE A 39 6.38 4.07 -3.37
N GLY A 40 5.29 3.84 -4.11
CA GLY A 40 5.05 4.43 -5.41
C GLY A 40 6.04 3.89 -6.45
N ASP A 41 6.39 4.75 -7.40
CA ASP A 41 7.38 4.48 -8.45
C ASP A 41 8.24 5.75 -8.65
N PRO A 42 9.18 6.04 -7.72
CA PRO A 42 9.95 7.28 -7.72
C PRO A 42 10.83 7.44 -8.96
N ASP A 43 11.27 6.32 -9.57
CA ASP A 43 12.07 6.32 -10.80
C ASP A 43 11.29 6.89 -11.99
N ARG A 44 9.96 6.79 -11.97
CA ARG A 44 9.04 7.33 -12.98
C ARG A 44 8.31 8.59 -12.51
N GLY A 45 8.68 9.15 -11.36
CA GLY A 45 8.08 10.36 -10.81
C GLY A 45 6.75 10.14 -10.10
N ILE A 46 6.42 8.91 -9.71
CA ILE A 46 5.26 8.60 -8.87
C ILE A 46 5.74 8.55 -7.41
N PRO A 47 5.38 9.52 -6.56
CA PRO A 47 5.76 9.49 -5.15
C PRO A 47 5.01 8.40 -4.38
N ALA A 48 5.52 8.08 -3.20
CA ALA A 48 4.81 7.30 -2.19
C ALA A 48 3.46 7.93 -1.82
N GLY A 49 2.46 7.10 -1.58
CA GLY A 49 1.09 7.44 -1.20
C GLY A 49 0.11 7.58 -2.37
N ILE A 50 0.54 7.33 -3.61
CA ILE A 50 -0.35 7.37 -4.78
C ILE A 50 -1.04 6.01 -4.94
N PRO A 51 -2.37 5.95 -4.84
CA PRO A 51 -3.10 4.71 -5.09
C PRO A 51 -3.01 4.34 -6.57
N PHE A 52 -3.11 3.05 -6.88
CA PHE A 52 -2.99 2.57 -8.26
C PHE A 52 -4.04 3.19 -9.20
N GLU A 53 -5.24 3.48 -8.66
CA GLU A 53 -6.34 4.12 -9.39
C GLU A 53 -6.00 5.56 -9.83
N ASP A 54 -5.16 6.27 -9.06
CA ASP A 54 -4.73 7.65 -9.35
C ASP A 54 -3.47 7.71 -10.22
N LEU A 55 -2.89 6.56 -10.61
CA LEU A 55 -1.77 6.54 -11.54
C LEU A 55 -2.18 7.13 -12.89
N PRO A 56 -1.32 7.92 -13.55
CA PRO A 56 -1.64 8.48 -14.86
C PRO A 56 -1.83 7.38 -15.91
N ASP A 57 -2.65 7.65 -16.94
CA ASP A 57 -2.97 6.65 -17.99
C ASP A 57 -1.79 6.25 -18.85
N ASN A 58 -0.76 7.10 -18.89
CA ASN A 58 0.51 6.81 -19.55
C ASN A 58 1.48 5.99 -18.68
N TRP A 59 1.09 5.63 -17.45
CA TRP A 59 1.91 4.78 -16.62
C TRP A 59 1.82 3.33 -17.10
N HIS A 60 3.00 2.73 -17.24
CA HIS A 60 3.18 1.35 -17.66
C HIS A 60 4.01 0.62 -16.62
N CYS A 61 3.87 -0.71 -16.56
CA CYS A 61 4.69 -1.53 -15.67
C CYS A 61 6.19 -1.25 -15.89
N PRO A 62 6.96 -0.97 -14.83
CA PRO A 62 8.38 -0.64 -14.95
C PRO A 62 9.23 -1.79 -15.47
N VAL A 63 8.75 -3.03 -15.31
CA VAL A 63 9.48 -4.25 -15.71
C VAL A 63 9.17 -4.67 -17.15
N CYS A 64 7.89 -4.74 -17.54
CA CYS A 64 7.48 -5.28 -18.85
C CYS A 64 6.72 -4.30 -19.75
N ASN A 65 6.54 -3.05 -19.31
CA ASN A 65 5.96 -1.96 -20.08
C ASN A 65 4.52 -2.19 -20.59
N VAL A 66 3.77 -3.08 -19.95
CA VAL A 66 2.32 -3.26 -20.21
C VAL A 66 1.50 -2.17 -19.51
N THR A 67 0.29 -1.91 -20.01
CA THR A 67 -0.65 -0.95 -19.43
C THR A 67 -1.20 -1.41 -18.08
N LYS A 68 -1.86 -0.49 -17.36
CA LYS A 68 -2.56 -0.74 -16.09
C LYS A 68 -3.60 -1.87 -16.17
N ASP A 69 -4.15 -2.15 -17.35
CA ASP A 69 -5.16 -3.20 -17.58
C ASP A 69 -4.66 -4.62 -17.26
N TYR A 70 -3.34 -4.82 -17.27
CA TYR A 70 -2.71 -6.10 -16.97
C TYR A 70 -2.38 -6.29 -15.48
N PHE A 71 -2.82 -5.38 -14.61
CA PHE A 71 -2.66 -5.50 -13.17
C PHE A 71 -3.91 -6.09 -12.52
N GLU A 72 -3.71 -6.80 -11.41
CA GLU A 72 -4.77 -7.31 -10.52
C GLU A 72 -4.51 -6.87 -9.08
N GLU A 73 -5.58 -6.71 -8.31
CA GLU A 73 -5.50 -6.57 -6.87
C GLU A 73 -4.80 -7.80 -6.26
N PHE A 74 -3.71 -7.54 -5.55
CA PHE A 74 -2.94 -8.51 -4.79
C PHE A 74 -3.28 -8.34 -3.32
N LYS A 75 -3.97 -9.34 -2.75
CA LYS A 75 -4.35 -9.42 -1.33
C LYS A 75 -3.48 -10.43 -0.60
#